data_AF-A0A957BPU4-F1
#
_entry.id   AF-A0A957BPU4-F1
#
_cell.length_a   1.000
_cell.length_b   1.000
_cell.length_c   1.000
_cell.angle_alpha   90.00
_cell.angle_beta   90.00
_cell.angle_gamma   90.00
#
_symmetry.space_group_name_H-M   'P 1'
#
loop_
_entity.id
_entity.type
_entity.pdbx_description
1 polymer ?
#
loop_
_entity_poly.entity_id
_entity_poly.type
_entity_poly.pdbx_seq_one_letter_code
_entity_poly.pdbx_strand_id
1 'polypeptide(L)'
;LLFARQVVLSSGGWDETLEAFQDVDFKLRCLLNGAAWVRVNHIGFYYRLYGSASVSKRTSLDAFSSQLRVLSKVEGMMQERGILANYRFVLAKSYNALAKRAVPHAPAVSADAFQCAQQLAGTRVLDHEGTRIHRLLSAVIGAERKEQLASFLARHGIGRSTRKAYLDL
;
A
#
# COMPACT_ATOMS: atom_id res chain seq x y z
N LEU A 1 -12.29 2.18 15.62
CA LEU A 1 -13.38 2.39 14.64
C LEU A 1 -14.60 1.66 15.15
N LEU A 2 -15.78 2.24 14.99
CA LEU A 2 -17.05 1.60 15.34
C LEU A 2 -17.89 1.53 14.07
N PHE A 3 -18.53 0.39 13.85
CA PHE A 3 -19.34 0.14 12.66
C PHE A 3 -20.74 -0.27 13.07
N ALA A 4 -21.76 0.28 12.41
CA ALA A 4 -23.11 -0.23 12.53
C ALA A 4 -23.15 -1.67 12.01
N ARG A 5 -23.87 -2.57 12.71
CA ARG A 5 -23.98 -3.98 12.33
C ARG A 5 -24.40 -4.14 10.86
N GLN A 6 -25.34 -3.31 10.40
CA GLN A 6 -25.81 -3.36 9.03
C GLN A 6 -24.71 -3.10 7.99
N VAL A 7 -23.77 -2.19 8.28
CA VAL A 7 -22.62 -1.90 7.40
C VAL A 7 -21.64 -3.08 7.37
N VAL A 8 -21.44 -3.75 8.50
CA VAL A 8 -20.60 -4.95 8.57
C VAL A 8 -21.18 -6.06 7.68
N LEU A 9 -22.49 -6.31 7.82
CA LEU A 9 -23.20 -7.35 7.05
C LEU A 9 -23.24 -7.02 5.56
N SER A 10 -23.58 -5.79 5.18
CA SER A 10 -23.64 -5.38 3.76
C SER A 10 -22.27 -5.35 3.09
N SER A 11 -21.19 -5.26 3.88
CA SER A 11 -19.81 -5.32 3.37
C SER A 11 -19.28 -6.75 3.26
N GLY A 12 -19.99 -7.76 3.78
CA GLY A 12 -19.55 -9.15 3.75
C GLY A 12 -18.58 -9.53 4.89
N GLY A 13 -18.50 -8.73 5.95
CA GLY A 13 -17.66 -9.03 7.13
C GLY A 13 -16.16 -8.96 6.86
N TRP A 14 -15.38 -9.68 7.67
CA TRP A 14 -13.92 -9.78 7.55
C TRP A 14 -13.52 -10.82 6.50
N ASP A 15 -12.48 -10.51 5.75
CA ASP A 15 -11.86 -11.46 4.82
C ASP A 15 -10.79 -12.25 5.59
N GLU A 16 -11.17 -13.42 6.11
CA GLU A 16 -10.29 -14.28 6.92
C GLU A 16 -9.14 -14.91 6.12
N THR A 17 -9.16 -14.79 4.79
CA THR A 17 -8.09 -15.32 3.94
C THR A 17 -6.89 -14.37 3.87
N LEU A 18 -6.98 -13.16 4.43
CA LEU A 18 -5.91 -12.16 4.47
C LEU A 18 -5.04 -12.34 5.73
N GLU A 19 -3.73 -12.42 5.56
CA GLU A 19 -2.77 -12.47 6.68
C GLU A 19 -2.58 -11.08 7.32
N ALA A 20 -2.71 -10.02 6.52
CA ALA A 20 -2.54 -8.64 6.95
C ALA A 20 -3.50 -7.72 6.18
N PHE A 21 -3.60 -6.46 6.61
CA PHE A 21 -4.37 -5.41 5.91
C PHE A 21 -5.89 -5.64 5.86
N GLN A 22 -6.41 -6.55 6.67
CA GLN A 22 -7.85 -6.82 6.83
C GLN A 22 -8.64 -5.55 7.19
N ASP A 23 -8.09 -4.70 8.06
CA ASP A 23 -8.72 -3.44 8.47
C ASP A 23 -8.87 -2.46 7.30
N VAL A 24 -7.84 -2.36 6.46
CA VAL A 24 -7.84 -1.54 5.24
C VAL A 24 -8.84 -2.08 4.22
N ASP A 25 -8.83 -3.38 3.95
CA ASP A 25 -9.82 -4.05 3.09
C ASP A 25 -11.25 -3.75 3.55
N PHE A 26 -11.54 -3.99 4.83
CA PHE A 26 -12.86 -3.80 5.38
C PHE A 26 -13.32 -2.34 5.32
N LYS A 27 -12.44 -1.39 5.68
CA LYS A 27 -12.73 0.06 5.59
C LYS A 27 -13.08 0.47 4.16
N LEU A 28 -12.28 0.05 3.19
CA LEU A 28 -12.47 0.43 1.79
C LEU A 28 -13.74 -0.19 1.21
N ARG A 29 -14.04 -1.46 1.53
CA ARG A 29 -15.32 -2.08 1.17
C ARG A 29 -16.52 -1.35 1.77
N CYS A 30 -16.46 -0.99 3.06
CA CYS A 30 -17.53 -0.21 3.70
C CYS A 30 -17.75 1.12 2.95
N LEU A 31 -16.68 1.87 2.68
CA LEU A 31 -16.76 3.15 1.97
C LEU A 31 -17.34 2.98 0.56
N LEU A 32 -16.84 2.00 -0.19
CA LEU A 32 -17.32 1.73 -1.54
C LEU A 32 -18.78 1.30 -1.54
N ASN A 33 -19.25 0.58 -0.51
CA ASN A 33 -20.65 0.22 -0.32
C ASN A 33 -21.54 1.36 0.20
N GLY A 34 -21.04 2.60 0.19
CA GLY A 34 -21.82 3.80 0.52
C GLY A 34 -21.89 4.11 2.02
N ALA A 35 -21.07 3.47 2.86
CA ALA A 35 -20.99 3.85 4.26
C ALA A 35 -20.43 5.28 4.40
N ALA A 36 -21.16 6.11 5.13
CA ALA A 36 -20.68 7.44 5.51
C ALA A 36 -19.74 7.34 6.72
N TRP A 37 -18.65 8.11 6.69
CA TRP A 37 -17.71 8.21 7.80
C TRP A 37 -18.00 9.46 8.62
N VAL A 38 -18.21 9.28 9.92
CA VAL A 38 -18.35 10.38 10.87
C VAL A 38 -17.11 10.40 11.74
N ARG A 39 -16.38 11.52 11.71
CA ARG A 39 -15.28 11.77 12.64
C ARG A 39 -15.87 12.26 13.96
N VAL A 40 -15.63 11.52 15.03
CA VAL A 40 -15.94 11.96 16.39
C VAL A 40 -14.66 12.46 17.03
N ASN A 41 -14.67 13.72 17.47
CA ASN A 41 -13.54 14.33 18.16
C ASN A 41 -13.59 14.02 19.67
N HIS A 42 -12.47 14.22 20.36
CA HIS A 42 -12.36 14.05 21.82
C HIS A 42 -12.59 12.63 22.34
N ILE A 43 -12.27 11.61 21.53
CA ILE A 43 -12.21 10.21 21.96
C ILE A 43 -10.74 9.77 22.03
N GLY A 44 -10.38 9.10 23.12
CA GLY A 44 -9.09 8.46 23.30
C GLY A 44 -9.15 6.95 23.10
N PHE A 45 -8.10 6.37 22.53
CA PHE A 45 -7.90 4.93 22.46
C PHE A 45 -6.51 4.61 23.00
N TYR A 46 -6.41 3.61 23.88
CA TYR A 46 -5.14 3.09 24.36
C TYR A 46 -4.80 1.83 23.57
N TYR A 47 -3.73 1.90 22.78
CA TYR A 47 -3.22 0.77 22.02
C TYR A 47 -1.96 0.22 22.68
N ARG A 48 -1.89 -1.10 22.82
CA ARG A 48 -0.65 -1.77 23.18
C ARG A 48 0.28 -1.76 21.97
N LEU A 49 1.45 -1.14 22.13
CA LEU A 49 2.53 -1.26 21.16
C LEU A 49 3.33 -2.51 21.50
N TYR A 50 3.08 -3.58 20.74
CA TYR A 50 4.00 -4.71 20.70
C TYR A 50 5.27 -4.28 19.94
N GLY A 51 6.45 -4.76 20.38
CA GLY A 51 7.77 -4.38 19.87
C GLY A 51 7.98 -4.64 18.37
N SER A 52 8.92 -5.51 18.01
CA SER A 52 9.14 -5.92 16.62
C SER A 52 8.11 -6.95 16.13
N ALA A 53 7.52 -7.74 17.03
CA ALA A 53 6.59 -8.82 16.70
C ALA A 53 5.11 -8.38 16.68
N SER A 54 4.77 -7.38 15.87
CA SER A 54 3.36 -6.97 15.65
C SER A 54 2.91 -7.30 14.23
N VAL A 55 1.65 -7.70 14.06
CA VAL A 55 1.05 -7.98 12.73
C VAL A 55 1.22 -6.78 11.78
N SER A 56 1.16 -5.56 12.30
CA SER A 56 1.32 -4.31 11.53
C SER A 56 2.76 -4.01 11.09
N LYS A 57 3.76 -4.63 11.73
CA LYS A 57 5.19 -4.50 11.38
C LYS A 57 5.74 -5.74 10.67
N ARG A 58 4.94 -6.80 10.52
CA ARG A 58 5.38 -8.04 9.88
C ARG A 58 5.69 -7.78 8.41
N THR A 59 6.95 -7.98 8.02
CA THR A 59 7.47 -7.86 6.66
C THR A 59 7.57 -9.22 5.97
N SER A 60 6.52 -10.05 6.08
CA SER A 60 6.46 -11.36 5.41
C SER A 60 5.91 -11.25 4.00
N LEU A 61 6.24 -12.23 3.15
CA LEU A 61 5.67 -12.39 1.83
C LEU A 61 4.13 -12.41 1.88
N ASP A 62 3.53 -13.16 2.80
CA ASP A 62 2.07 -13.26 2.93
C ASP A 62 1.41 -11.93 3.29
N ALA A 63 2.07 -11.11 4.10
CA ALA A 63 1.58 -9.77 4.44
C ALA A 63 1.63 -8.82 3.23
N PHE A 64 2.67 -8.91 2.40
CA PHE A 64 2.77 -8.13 1.16
C PHE A 64 1.78 -8.62 0.10
N SER A 65 1.62 -9.94 -0.05
CA SER A 65 0.62 -10.55 -0.94
C SER A 65 -0.80 -10.16 -0.54
N SER A 66 -1.10 -10.14 0.76
CA SER A 66 -2.40 -9.66 1.28
C SER A 66 -2.64 -8.20 0.92
N GLN A 67 -1.65 -7.32 1.11
CA GLN A 67 -1.75 -5.91 0.71
C GLN A 67 -2.01 -5.75 -0.79
N LEU A 68 -1.28 -6.49 -1.64
CA LEU A 68 -1.48 -6.45 -3.09
C LEU A 68 -2.90 -6.88 -3.46
N ARG A 69 -3.37 -8.01 -2.90
CA ARG A 69 -4.72 -8.53 -3.14
C ARG A 69 -5.80 -7.54 -2.73
N VAL A 70 -5.63 -6.84 -1.61
CA VAL A 70 -6.57 -5.79 -1.16
C VAL A 70 -6.60 -4.63 -2.13
N LEU A 71 -5.45 -4.15 -2.62
CA LEU A 71 -5.40 -3.08 -3.60
C LEU A 71 -6.09 -3.49 -4.91
N SER A 72 -5.81 -4.69 -5.42
CA SER A 72 -6.43 -5.20 -6.66
C SER A 72 -7.94 -5.42 -6.52
N LYS A 73 -8.39 -5.90 -5.36
CA LYS A 73 -9.82 -6.02 -5.05
C LYS A 73 -10.51 -4.67 -5.04
N VAL A 74 -9.92 -3.67 -4.39
CA VAL A 74 -10.45 -2.30 -4.33
C VAL A 74 -10.47 -1.65 -5.71
N GLU A 75 -9.42 -1.87 -6.51
CA GLU A 75 -9.36 -1.44 -7.91
C GLU A 75 -10.53 -2.01 -8.73
N GLY A 76 -10.75 -3.33 -8.66
CA GLY A 76 -11.87 -3.99 -9.34
C GLY A 76 -13.22 -3.42 -8.93
N MET A 77 -13.45 -3.23 -7.63
CA MET A 77 -14.68 -2.62 -7.12
C MET A 77 -14.86 -1.17 -7.61
N MET A 78 -13.78 -0.38 -7.66
CA MET A 78 -13.83 0.99 -8.20
C MET A 78 -14.12 1.01 -9.70
N GLN A 79 -13.58 0.03 -10.43
CA GLN A 79 -13.81 -0.14 -11.87
C GLN A 79 -15.26 -0.50 -12.15
N GLU A 80 -15.82 -1.49 -11.45
CA GLU A 80 -17.22 -1.91 -11.55
C GLU A 80 -18.20 -0.76 -11.28
N ARG A 81 -17.83 0.14 -10.36
CA ARG A 81 -18.62 1.31 -9.99
C ARG A 81 -18.39 2.52 -10.90
N GLY A 82 -17.51 2.42 -11.89
CA GLY A 82 -17.20 3.52 -12.82
C GLY A 82 -16.48 4.72 -12.19
N ILE A 83 -15.89 4.56 -11.00
CA ILE A 83 -15.22 5.65 -10.28
C ILE A 83 -13.69 5.57 -10.33
N LEU A 84 -13.12 4.49 -10.87
CA LEU A 84 -11.67 4.28 -10.89
C LEU A 84 -10.91 5.47 -11.51
N ALA A 85 -11.43 6.06 -12.58
CA ALA A 85 -10.80 7.19 -13.26
C ALA A 85 -10.52 8.38 -12.32
N ASN A 86 -11.41 8.63 -11.35
CA ASN A 86 -11.29 9.73 -10.39
C ASN A 86 -10.24 9.44 -9.30
N TYR A 87 -10.02 8.17 -8.99
CA TYR A 87 -9.14 7.73 -7.90
C TYR A 87 -7.83 7.10 -8.38
N ARG A 88 -7.63 6.93 -9.70
CA ARG A 88 -6.48 6.23 -10.29
C ARG A 88 -5.13 6.69 -9.75
N PHE A 89 -4.94 8.00 -9.53
CA PHE A 89 -3.68 8.54 -9.02
C PHE A 89 -3.43 8.19 -7.54
N VAL A 90 -4.48 8.19 -6.71
CA VAL A 90 -4.38 7.83 -5.29
C VAL A 90 -4.13 6.34 -5.14
N LEU A 91 -4.82 5.53 -5.95
CA LEU A 91 -4.63 4.09 -5.97
C LEU A 91 -3.23 3.72 -6.48
N ALA A 92 -2.77 4.37 -7.55
CA ALA A 92 -1.41 4.17 -8.07
C ALA A 92 -0.32 4.56 -7.05
N LYS A 93 -0.54 5.62 -6.26
CA LYS A 93 0.36 5.95 -5.13
C LYS A 93 0.40 4.84 -4.08
N SER A 94 -0.74 4.23 -3.77
CA SER A 94 -0.83 3.12 -2.82
C SER A 94 -0.06 1.89 -3.32
N TYR A 95 -0.21 1.53 -4.60
CA TYR A 95 0.57 0.48 -5.24
C TYR A 95 2.07 0.78 -5.25
N ASN A 96 2.49 1.99 -5.62
CA ASN A 96 3.90 2.38 -5.62
C ASN A 96 4.52 2.38 -4.21
N ALA A 97 3.75 2.77 -3.19
CA ALA A 97 4.20 2.68 -1.79
C ALA A 97 4.38 1.23 -1.34
N LEU A 98 3.44 0.34 -1.70
CA LEU A 98 3.56 -1.10 -1.48
C LEU A 98 4.80 -1.67 -2.16
N ALA A 99 4.99 -1.34 -3.45
CA ALA A 99 6.11 -1.83 -4.25
C ALA A 99 7.46 -1.53 -3.58
N LYS A 100 7.69 -0.26 -3.23
CA LYS A 100 8.92 0.18 -2.56
C LYS A 100 9.20 -0.55 -1.24
N ARG A 101 8.17 -0.81 -0.45
CA ARG A 101 8.30 -1.56 0.81
C ARG A 101 8.56 -3.05 0.59
N ALA A 102 7.99 -3.61 -0.47
CA ALA A 102 8.12 -5.02 -0.80
C ALA A 102 9.47 -5.38 -1.43
N VAL A 103 10.18 -4.44 -2.07
CA VAL A 103 11.48 -4.69 -2.74
C VAL A 103 12.44 -5.61 -1.97
N PRO A 104 12.78 -5.35 -0.68
CA PRO A 104 13.77 -6.16 0.02
C PRO A 104 13.28 -7.56 0.42
N HIS A 105 11.97 -7.79 0.48
CA HIS A 105 11.34 -8.94 1.16
C HIS A 105 10.48 -9.82 0.24
N ALA A 106 9.86 -9.22 -0.78
CA ALA A 106 8.91 -9.84 -1.69
C ALA A 106 9.04 -9.21 -3.11
N PRO A 107 10.14 -9.51 -3.83
CA PRO A 107 10.45 -8.85 -5.10
C PRO A 107 9.40 -9.08 -6.19
N ALA A 108 8.76 -10.26 -6.24
CA ALA A 108 7.66 -10.54 -7.15
C ALA A 108 6.45 -9.62 -6.88
N VAL A 109 6.01 -9.53 -5.62
CA VAL A 109 4.93 -8.62 -5.20
C VAL A 109 5.28 -7.15 -5.50
N SER A 110 6.56 -6.78 -5.34
CA SER A 110 7.04 -5.46 -5.71
C SER A 110 6.89 -5.19 -7.21
N ALA A 111 7.28 -6.14 -8.06
CA ALA A 111 7.17 -6.00 -9.51
C ALA A 111 5.71 -5.82 -9.95
N ASP A 112 4.81 -6.68 -9.44
CA ASP A 112 3.38 -6.62 -9.72
C ASP A 112 2.79 -5.27 -9.29
N ALA A 113 3.10 -4.82 -8.07
CA ALA A 113 2.64 -3.54 -7.56
C ALA A 113 3.17 -2.35 -8.39
N PHE A 114 4.42 -2.40 -8.86
CA PHE A 114 4.94 -1.38 -9.78
C PHE A 114 4.21 -1.37 -11.12
N GLN A 115 3.90 -2.55 -11.66
CA GLN A 115 3.15 -2.68 -12.91
C GLN A 115 1.75 -2.08 -12.77
N CYS A 116 1.01 -2.41 -11.71
CA CYS A 116 -0.32 -1.85 -11.44
C CYS A 116 -0.27 -0.32 -11.29
N ALA A 117 0.73 0.21 -10.56
CA ALA A 117 0.91 1.66 -10.42
C ALA A 117 1.12 2.35 -11.78
N GLN A 118 1.95 1.77 -12.65
CA GLN A 118 2.22 2.29 -13.99
C GLN A 118 0.99 2.21 -14.90
N GLN A 119 0.22 1.13 -14.85
CA GLN A 119 -1.01 0.99 -15.63
C GLN A 119 -2.04 2.08 -15.27
N LEU A 120 -2.17 2.40 -13.98
CA LEU A 120 -3.17 3.36 -13.50
C LEU A 120 -2.84 4.82 -13.78
N ALA A 121 -1.56 5.21 -13.74
CA ALA A 121 -1.17 6.61 -13.80
C ALA A 121 0.12 6.89 -14.59
N GLY A 122 0.65 5.89 -15.29
CA GLY A 122 1.88 5.98 -16.07
C GLY A 122 3.08 6.38 -15.21
N THR A 123 4.00 7.13 -15.82
CA THR A 123 5.18 7.67 -15.14
C THR A 123 4.84 8.76 -14.13
N ARG A 124 3.62 9.34 -14.16
CA ARG A 124 3.21 10.43 -13.27
C ARG A 124 3.13 10.03 -11.80
N VAL A 125 3.04 8.73 -11.49
CA VAL A 125 3.13 8.24 -10.10
C VAL A 125 4.50 8.55 -9.49
N LEU A 126 5.54 8.54 -10.32
CA LEU A 126 6.92 8.82 -9.93
C LEU A 126 7.21 10.32 -9.85
N ASP A 127 6.34 11.16 -10.45
CA ASP A 127 6.57 12.61 -10.55
C ASP A 127 6.45 13.35 -9.21
N HIS A 128 5.75 12.77 -8.23
CA HIS A 128 5.53 13.40 -6.92
C HIS A 128 6.57 13.00 -5.86
N GLU A 129 7.48 12.08 -6.17
CA GLU A 129 8.47 11.59 -5.20
C GLU A 129 9.89 11.70 -5.75
N GLY A 130 10.59 12.79 -5.38
CA GLY A 130 12.03 12.97 -5.61
C GLY A 130 12.42 14.18 -6.46
N THR A 131 13.72 14.47 -6.52
CA THR A 131 14.29 15.58 -7.30
C THR A 131 14.21 15.33 -8.81
N ARG A 132 14.43 16.35 -9.66
CA ARG A 132 14.45 16.19 -11.14
C ARG A 132 15.42 15.10 -11.61
N ILE A 133 16.55 14.94 -10.93
CA ILE A 133 17.56 13.88 -11.17
C ILE A 133 16.99 12.50 -10.83
N HIS A 134 16.22 12.38 -9.74
CA HIS A 134 15.56 11.13 -9.36
C HIS A 134 14.53 10.67 -10.40
N ARG A 135 13.83 11.62 -11.03
CA ARG A 135 12.88 11.34 -12.12
C ARG A 135 13.60 10.86 -13.38
N LEU A 136 14.70 11.50 -13.74
CA LEU A 136 15.53 11.13 -14.89
C LEU A 136 16.13 9.72 -14.73
N LEU A 137 16.68 9.40 -13.56
CA LEU A 137 17.20 8.06 -13.27
C LEU A 137 16.11 6.99 -13.26
N SER A 138 14.92 7.31 -12.74
CA SER A 138 13.78 6.37 -12.76
C SER A 138 13.26 6.12 -14.19
N ALA A 139 13.33 7.12 -15.07
CA ALA A 139 12.93 7.00 -16.47
C ALA A 139 13.95 6.19 -17.32
N VAL A 140 15.24 6.26 -16.99
CA VAL A 140 16.32 5.58 -17.75
C VAL A 140 16.53 4.13 -17.29
N ILE A 141 16.52 3.88 -15.97
CA ILE A 141 16.87 2.57 -15.41
C ILE A 141 15.61 1.75 -15.07
N GLY A 142 14.45 2.39 -15.02
CA GLY A 142 13.20 1.81 -14.51
C GLY A 142 13.09 1.96 -13.00
N ALA A 143 11.90 2.30 -12.51
CA ALA A 143 11.64 2.55 -11.10
C ALA A 143 11.98 1.34 -10.20
N GLU A 144 11.74 0.13 -10.71
CA GLU A 144 12.02 -1.13 -10.03
C GLU A 144 13.54 -1.34 -9.83
N ARG A 145 14.32 -1.32 -10.91
CA ARG A 145 15.78 -1.50 -10.84
C ARG A 145 16.45 -0.42 -10.00
N LYS A 146 15.92 0.81 -10.02
CA LYS A 146 16.39 1.89 -9.17
C LYS A 146 16.16 1.60 -7.68
N GLU A 147 15.00 1.06 -7.29
CA GLU A 147 14.78 0.69 -5.89
C GLU A 147 15.53 -0.58 -5.48
N GLN A 148 15.76 -1.53 -6.40
CA GLN A 148 16.68 -2.66 -6.16
C GLN A 148 18.10 -2.17 -5.89
N LEU A 149 18.64 -1.29 -6.74
CA LEU A 149 19.97 -0.69 -6.55
C LEU A 149 20.04 0.14 -5.27
N ALA A 150 19.00 0.93 -4.99
CA ALA A 150 18.94 1.73 -3.77
C ALA A 150 18.89 0.85 -2.50
N SER A 151 18.16 -0.26 -2.54
CA SER A 151 18.10 -1.23 -1.45
C SER A 151 19.44 -1.93 -1.27
N PHE A 152 20.10 -2.30 -2.36
CA PHE A 152 21.44 -2.87 -2.34
C PHE A 152 22.47 -1.91 -1.72
N LEU A 153 22.49 -0.64 -2.14
CA LEU A 153 23.38 0.39 -1.59
C LEU A 153 23.08 0.68 -0.11
N ALA A 154 21.80 0.73 0.28
CA ALA A 154 21.40 0.93 1.66
C ALA A 154 21.84 -0.21 2.58
N ARG A 155 21.80 -1.47 2.11
CA ARG A 155 22.35 -2.64 2.83
C ARG A 155 23.86 -2.52 3.08
N HIS A 156 24.58 -1.80 2.22
CA HIS A 156 26.01 -1.54 2.36
C HIS A 156 26.33 -0.20 3.05
N GLY A 157 25.34 0.42 3.71
CA GLY A 157 25.52 1.64 4.49
C GLY A 157 25.55 2.95 3.68
N ILE A 158 25.26 2.90 2.38
CA ILE A 158 25.30 4.06 1.48
C ILE A 158 23.86 4.49 1.15
N GLY A 159 23.36 5.57 1.77
CA GLY A 159 22.04 6.15 1.44
C GLY A 159 21.32 6.87 2.59
N ARG A 160 20.17 7.50 2.30
CA ARG A 160 19.33 8.24 3.28
C ARG A 160 18.61 7.31 4.27
N SER A 161 18.42 7.78 5.52
CA SER A 161 17.87 6.99 6.65
C SER A 161 16.49 6.37 6.44
N THR A 162 15.63 6.99 5.61
CA THR A 162 14.27 6.47 5.32
C THR A 162 14.27 5.13 4.60
N ARG A 163 15.35 4.79 3.86
CA ARG A 163 15.48 3.47 3.21
C ARG A 163 16.06 2.40 4.13
N LYS A 164 16.90 2.80 5.08
CA LYS A 164 17.39 1.92 6.15
C LYS A 164 16.22 1.45 7.02
N ALA A 165 15.26 2.34 7.29
CA ALA A 165 14.03 2.02 7.99
C ALA A 165 13.18 0.90 7.34
N TYR A 166 13.26 0.68 6.02
CA TYR A 166 12.58 -0.46 5.37
C TYR A 166 13.34 -1.77 5.47
N LEU A 167 14.66 -1.71 5.68
CA LEU A 167 15.50 -2.89 5.93
C LEU A 167 15.41 -3.33 7.39
N ASP A 168 15.20 -2.38 8.30
CA ASP A 168 15.11 -2.59 9.74
C ASP A 168 13.66 -2.92 10.21
N LEU A 169 12.70 -3.01 9.29
CA LEU A 169 11.29 -3.41 9.51
C LEU A 169 11.10 -4.91 9.27
#